data_AF-A0A6P1TR14-F1
#
_entry.id   AF-A0A6P1TR14-F1
#
_cell.length_a   1.000
_cell.length_b   1.000
_cell.length_c   1.000
_cell.angle_alpha   90.00
_cell.angle_beta   90.00
_cell.angle_gamma   90.00
#
_symmetry.space_group_name_H-M   'P 1'
#
loop_
_entity.id
_entity.type
_entity.pdbx_description
1 polymer ?
#
loop_
_entity_poly.entity_id
_entity_poly.type
_entity_poly.pdbx_seq_one_letter_code
_entity_poly.pdbx_strand_id
1 'polypeptide(L)'
;MSKKDYSFNPKARLLLQLGDQLIRNEAVAIFELVKNCYDANANYALVSFYDINKPEEGTIIIEDDGDGMDLDIIENVWMQPGTDYKEKIYQENKDNKEYSKRLPIGEKGIGRFGAYKLGNTIEIVTKKKESKNEIYFKIDWSNLIDINYLADISVEVEERKPKYFLIKIKVALVL
;
A
#
# COMPACT_ATOMS: atom_id res chain seq x y z
N MET A 1 -7.34 36.83 -27.64
CA MET A 1 -6.43 36.31 -26.58
C MET A 1 -6.43 34.79 -26.66
N SER A 2 -5.27 34.14 -26.82
CA SER A 2 -5.22 32.67 -26.76
C SER A 2 -5.27 32.24 -25.29
N LYS A 3 -6.32 31.52 -24.91
CA LYS A 3 -6.37 30.83 -23.62
C LYS A 3 -5.39 29.66 -23.67
N LYS A 4 -4.58 29.51 -22.62
CA LYS A 4 -3.67 28.38 -22.44
C LYS A 4 -4.03 27.70 -21.12
N ASP A 5 -4.37 26.43 -21.19
CA ASP A 5 -4.70 25.64 -20.02
C ASP A 5 -3.43 25.05 -19.42
N TYR A 6 -3.35 25.05 -18.10
CA TYR A 6 -2.24 24.49 -17.34
C TYR A 6 -2.80 23.51 -16.30
N SER A 7 -2.05 22.45 -16.04
CA SER A 7 -2.37 21.46 -15.00
C SER A 7 -1.34 21.55 -13.88
N PHE A 8 -1.78 21.30 -12.64
CA PHE A 8 -0.84 21.13 -11.53
C PHE A 8 -0.02 19.86 -11.72
N ASN A 9 1.28 19.95 -11.46
CA ASN A 9 2.16 18.78 -11.39
C ASN A 9 2.82 18.75 -9.99
N PRO A 10 2.35 17.90 -9.08
CA PRO A 10 2.84 17.86 -7.71
C PRO A 10 4.30 17.41 -7.63
N LYS A 11 5.09 18.09 -6.80
CA LYS A 11 6.48 17.72 -6.53
C LYS A 11 6.54 16.43 -5.69
N ALA A 12 7.51 15.56 -5.96
CA ALA A 12 7.65 14.28 -5.24
C ALA A 12 7.81 14.47 -3.72
N ARG A 13 8.49 15.54 -3.30
CA ARG A 13 8.63 15.94 -1.88
C ARG A 13 7.30 16.07 -1.12
N LEU A 14 6.18 16.26 -1.81
CA LEU A 14 4.86 16.34 -1.18
C LEU A 14 4.52 15.03 -0.45
N LEU A 15 4.92 13.87 -0.98
CA LEU A 15 4.71 12.59 -0.30
C LEU A 15 5.48 12.49 1.02
N LEU A 16 6.73 12.96 1.05
CA LEU A 16 7.54 13.03 2.26
C LEU A 16 6.88 13.93 3.31
N GLN A 17 6.41 15.11 2.89
CA GLN A 17 5.72 16.04 3.80
C GLN A 17 4.41 15.44 4.35
N LEU A 18 3.63 14.76 3.51
CA LEU A 18 2.41 14.09 3.93
C LEU A 18 2.70 12.95 4.90
N GLY A 19 3.66 12.08 4.61
CA GLY A 19 4.06 11.01 5.51
C GLY A 19 4.60 11.54 6.84
N ASP A 20 5.40 12.60 6.82
CA ASP A 20 5.95 13.20 8.03
C ASP A 20 4.90 13.84 8.93
N GLN A 21 3.89 14.47 8.33
CA GLN A 21 2.80 15.10 9.09
C GLN A 21 1.76 14.08 9.59
N LEU A 22 1.49 13.04 8.82
CA LEU A 22 0.46 12.05 9.14
C LEU A 22 0.97 10.94 10.06
N ILE A 23 2.24 10.57 9.93
CA ILE A 23 2.85 9.47 10.67
C ILE A 23 3.88 10.03 11.63
N ARG A 24 3.49 10.08 12.91
CA ARG A 24 4.31 10.64 13.98
C ARG A 24 5.50 9.76 14.37
N ASN A 25 5.39 8.44 14.16
CA ASN A 25 6.44 7.47 14.44
C ASN A 25 6.19 6.14 13.68
N GLU A 26 7.19 5.27 13.71
CA GLU A 26 7.23 3.95 13.06
C GLU A 26 6.08 3.05 13.53
N ALA A 27 5.72 3.10 14.82
CA ALA A 27 4.61 2.32 15.35
C ALA A 27 3.26 2.69 14.70
N VAL A 28 3.05 3.99 14.40
CA VAL A 28 1.85 4.45 13.67
C VAL A 28 1.89 3.96 12.21
N ALA A 29 3.05 3.93 11.55
CA ALA A 29 3.16 3.37 10.20
C ALA A 29 2.74 1.90 10.15
N ILE A 30 3.27 1.08 11.08
CA ILE A 30 2.89 -0.33 11.19
C ILE A 30 1.39 -0.46 11.46
N PHE A 31 0.85 0.38 12.36
CA PHE A 31 -0.58 0.34 12.68
C PHE A 31 -1.47 0.69 11.47
N GLU A 32 -1.10 1.68 10.66
CA GLU A 32 -1.84 2.02 9.43
C GLU A 32 -1.82 0.88 8.40
N LEU A 33 -0.74 0.11 8.34
CA LEU A 33 -0.64 -1.07 7.48
C LEU A 33 -1.49 -2.23 8.03
N VAL A 34 -1.50 -2.45 9.34
CA VAL A 34 -2.40 -3.42 10.00
C VAL A 34 -3.87 -3.06 9.80
N LYS A 35 -4.23 -1.76 9.80
CA LYS A 35 -5.59 -1.33 9.42
C LYS A 35 -5.94 -1.71 7.98
N ASN A 36 -4.98 -1.67 7.06
CA ASN A 36 -5.24 -2.12 5.69
C ASN A 36 -5.53 -3.62 5.62
N CYS A 37 -4.86 -4.45 6.43
CA CYS A 37 -5.19 -5.86 6.57
C CYS A 37 -6.63 -6.05 7.09
N TYR A 38 -7.04 -5.26 8.10
CA TYR A 38 -8.41 -5.26 8.61
C TYR A 38 -9.44 -4.89 7.53
N ASP A 39 -9.17 -3.81 6.80
CA ASP A 39 -10.03 -3.30 5.72
C ASP A 39 -10.06 -4.26 4.51
N ALA A 40 -9.01 -5.06 4.31
CA ALA A 40 -8.95 -6.15 3.34
C ALA A 40 -9.69 -7.42 3.83
N ASN A 41 -10.48 -7.30 4.89
CA ASN A 41 -11.27 -8.39 5.47
C ASN A 41 -10.45 -9.60 5.95
N ALA A 42 -9.19 -9.37 6.35
CA ALA A 42 -8.34 -10.44 6.86
C ALA A 42 -8.81 -10.98 8.23
N ASN A 43 -8.60 -12.27 8.48
CA ASN A 43 -8.82 -12.90 9.78
C ASN A 43 -7.64 -12.65 10.73
N TYR A 44 -6.44 -12.50 10.18
CA TYR A 44 -5.24 -12.13 10.95
C TYR A 44 -4.39 -11.11 10.20
N ALA A 45 -3.57 -10.40 10.97
CA ALA A 45 -2.44 -9.64 10.50
C ALA A 45 -1.23 -10.04 11.36
N LEU A 46 -0.20 -10.61 10.75
CA LEU A 46 1.04 -11.01 11.40
C LEU A 46 2.10 -9.95 11.10
N VAL A 47 2.78 -9.46 12.13
CA VAL A 47 3.89 -8.52 11.99
C VAL A 47 5.15 -9.21 12.51
N SER A 48 6.11 -9.41 11.62
CA SER A 48 7.39 -10.06 11.90
C SER A 48 8.53 -9.08 11.73
N PHE A 49 9.49 -9.10 12.66
CA PHE A 49 10.65 -8.22 12.66
C PHE A 49 11.93 -9.05 12.58
N TYR A 50 12.77 -8.78 11.60
CA TYR A 50 14.05 -9.46 11.37
C TYR A 50 15.18 -8.44 11.38
N ASP A 51 16.25 -8.74 12.11
CA ASP A 51 17.49 -7.94 12.13
C ASP A 51 17.30 -6.41 12.28
N ILE A 52 16.21 -5.94 12.91
CA ILE A 52 15.84 -4.51 12.98
C ILE A 52 16.85 -3.61 13.71
N ASN A 53 17.81 -4.21 14.41
CA ASN A 53 18.92 -3.50 15.03
C ASN A 53 20.05 -3.19 14.02
N LYS A 54 19.95 -3.67 12.78
CA LYS A 54 20.90 -3.48 11.68
C LYS A 54 20.16 -2.81 10.51
N PRO A 55 20.21 -1.48 10.38
CA PRO A 55 19.40 -0.75 9.39
C PRO A 55 19.55 -1.22 7.93
N GLU A 56 20.73 -1.75 7.56
CA GLU A 56 21.03 -2.24 6.20
C GLU A 56 20.47 -3.66 5.92
N GLU A 57 20.17 -4.43 6.97
CA GLU A 57 19.69 -5.83 6.89
C GLU A 57 18.28 -6.00 7.45
N GLY A 58 17.78 -5.00 8.17
CA GLY A 58 16.51 -5.04 8.86
C GLY A 58 15.36 -5.23 7.90
N THR A 59 14.40 -6.06 8.30
CA THR A 59 13.20 -6.31 7.50
C THR A 59 11.99 -6.40 8.40
N ILE A 60 10.92 -5.70 8.02
CA ILE A 60 9.61 -5.80 8.65
C ILE A 60 8.66 -6.44 7.66
N ILE A 61 8.06 -7.56 8.03
CA ILE A 61 7.09 -8.27 7.19
C ILE A 61 5.71 -8.15 7.84
N ILE A 62 4.74 -7.62 7.09
CA ILE A 62 3.32 -7.62 7.47
C ILE A 62 2.57 -8.55 6.54
N GLU A 63 1.96 -9.57 7.11
CA GLU A 63 1.23 -10.60 6.37
C GLU A 63 -0.22 -10.69 6.79
N ASP A 64 -1.12 -10.83 5.82
CA ASP A 64 -2.55 -11.01 6.07
C ASP A 64 -3.18 -12.05 5.15
N ASP A 65 -4.36 -12.52 5.54
CA ASP A 65 -5.15 -13.49 4.76
C ASP A 65 -6.40 -12.92 4.09
N GLY A 66 -6.42 -11.61 3.87
CA GLY A 66 -7.52 -10.85 3.29
C GLY A 66 -7.76 -11.12 1.81
N ASP A 67 -8.55 -10.24 1.22
CA ASP A 67 -9.09 -10.37 -0.14
C ASP A 67 -8.00 -10.26 -1.23
N GLY A 68 -6.87 -9.63 -0.89
CA GLY A 68 -5.78 -9.36 -1.82
C GLY A 68 -6.12 -8.32 -2.88
N MET A 69 -5.13 -7.98 -3.70
CA MET A 69 -5.24 -7.01 -4.78
C MET A 69 -4.92 -7.67 -6.12
N ASP A 70 -5.52 -7.15 -7.18
CA ASP A 70 -5.10 -7.38 -8.56
C ASP A 70 -4.35 -6.16 -9.08
N LEU A 71 -3.90 -6.23 -10.34
CA LEU A 71 -3.14 -5.17 -10.96
C LEU A 71 -3.91 -3.84 -10.99
N ASP A 72 -5.21 -3.88 -11.28
CA ASP A 72 -6.05 -2.69 -11.31
C ASP A 72 -6.12 -1.99 -9.95
N ILE A 73 -6.29 -2.75 -8.86
CA ILE A 73 -6.26 -2.17 -7.51
C ILE A 73 -4.87 -1.60 -7.20
N ILE A 74 -3.78 -2.26 -7.60
CA ILE A 74 -2.44 -1.71 -7.41
C ILE A 74 -2.28 -0.37 -8.15
N GLU A 75 -2.67 -0.32 -9.42
CA GLU A 75 -2.49 0.85 -10.27
C GLU A 75 -3.40 2.03 -9.90
N ASN A 76 -4.68 1.73 -9.70
CA ASN A 76 -5.71 2.75 -9.59
C ASN A 76 -6.09 3.09 -8.15
N VAL A 77 -5.68 2.26 -7.18
CA VAL A 77 -5.97 2.48 -5.77
C VAL A 77 -4.69 2.60 -4.96
N TRP A 78 -3.80 1.60 -4.99
CA TRP A 78 -2.62 1.58 -4.12
C TRP A 78 -1.64 2.72 -4.45
N MET A 79 -1.30 2.89 -5.73
CA MET A 79 -0.37 3.93 -6.18
C MET A 79 -0.97 5.35 -6.17
N GLN A 80 -2.28 5.50 -5.95
CA GLN A 80 -2.96 6.80 -5.99
C GLN A 80 -3.26 7.33 -4.58
N PRO A 81 -2.57 8.39 -4.10
CA PRO A 81 -2.90 8.99 -2.81
C PRO A 81 -4.28 9.67 -2.84
N GLY A 82 -5.06 9.47 -1.77
CA GLY A 82 -6.33 10.18 -1.58
C GLY A 82 -7.53 9.63 -2.34
N THR A 83 -7.48 8.38 -2.79
CA THR A 83 -8.62 7.71 -3.44
C THR A 83 -9.82 7.56 -2.50
N ASP A 84 -11.03 7.73 -3.03
CA ASP A 84 -12.32 7.47 -2.36
C ASP A 84 -12.78 6.00 -2.47
N TYR A 85 -11.92 5.11 -2.96
CA TYR A 85 -12.23 3.70 -3.24
C TYR A 85 -12.89 2.96 -2.06
N LYS A 86 -12.35 3.12 -0.84
CA LYS A 86 -12.91 2.47 0.36
C LYS A 86 -14.30 2.98 0.71
N GLU A 87 -14.55 4.28 0.52
CA GLU A 87 -15.86 4.88 0.77
C GLU A 87 -16.89 4.36 -0.24
N LYS A 88 -16.52 4.30 -1.53
CA LYS A 88 -17.38 3.74 -2.58
C LYS A 88 -17.76 2.29 -2.31
N ILE A 89 -16.78 1.44 -2.01
CA ILE A 89 -17.03 0.03 -1.66
C ILE A 89 -18.00 -0.08 -0.49
N TYR A 90 -17.80 0.72 0.55
CA TYR A 90 -18.66 0.68 1.72
C TYR A 90 -20.10 1.07 1.37
N GLN A 91 -20.30 2.15 0.60
CA GLN A 91 -21.64 2.58 0.19
C GLN A 91 -22.33 1.55 -0.71
N GLU A 92 -21.61 0.97 -1.66
CA GLU A 92 -22.14 -0.05 -2.58
C GLU A 92 -22.55 -1.34 -1.86
N ASN A 93 -21.84 -1.70 -0.79
CA ASN A 93 -22.05 -2.96 -0.08
C ASN A 93 -22.76 -2.81 1.27
N LYS A 94 -23.20 -1.61 1.64
CA LYS A 94 -23.81 -1.31 2.95
C LYS A 94 -25.04 -2.17 3.24
N ASP A 95 -25.81 -2.51 2.22
CA ASP A 95 -27.03 -3.32 2.31
C ASP A 95 -26.77 -4.81 2.06
N ASN A 96 -25.55 -5.19 1.68
CA ASN A 96 -25.18 -6.57 1.38
C ASN A 96 -24.82 -7.33 2.67
N LYS A 97 -25.67 -8.30 3.05
CA LYS A 97 -25.46 -9.13 4.25
C LYS A 97 -24.25 -10.07 4.16
N GLU A 98 -23.77 -10.38 2.96
CA GLU A 98 -22.57 -11.20 2.72
C GLU A 98 -21.28 -10.37 2.77
N TYR A 99 -21.36 -9.05 2.57
CA TYR A 99 -20.21 -8.20 2.77
C TYR A 99 -19.89 -8.13 4.26
N SER A 100 -18.59 -8.21 4.57
CA SER A 100 -18.09 -8.14 5.93
C SER A 100 -18.72 -6.96 6.67
N LYS A 101 -19.42 -7.21 7.78
CA LYS A 101 -20.04 -6.17 8.62
C LYS A 101 -19.04 -5.22 9.28
N ARG A 102 -17.76 -5.33 8.94
CA ARG A 102 -16.68 -4.52 9.48
C ARG A 102 -16.80 -3.12 8.89
N LEU A 103 -16.85 -2.12 9.77
CA LEU A 103 -16.77 -0.73 9.35
C LEU A 103 -15.32 -0.45 8.95
N PRO A 104 -15.06 0.07 7.73
CA PRO A 104 -13.71 0.45 7.34
C PRO A 104 -13.14 1.45 8.34
N ILE A 105 -11.87 1.26 8.73
CA ILE A 105 -11.20 2.12 9.71
C ILE A 105 -10.08 2.97 9.09
N GLY A 106 -9.73 2.73 7.83
CA GLY A 106 -8.82 3.57 7.06
C GLY A 106 -9.55 4.70 6.32
N GLU A 107 -9.27 5.94 6.68
CA GLU A 107 -10.14 7.07 6.28
C GLU A 107 -9.64 7.91 5.08
N LYS A 108 -8.38 7.79 4.63
CA LYS A 108 -7.79 8.85 3.78
C LYS A 108 -6.92 8.43 2.60
N GLY A 109 -6.69 7.13 2.37
CA GLY A 109 -5.90 6.66 1.23
C GLY A 109 -4.45 7.21 1.16
N ILE A 110 -3.94 7.82 2.24
CA ILE A 110 -2.60 8.42 2.32
C ILE A 110 -1.74 7.71 3.38
N GLY A 111 -2.35 7.14 4.43
CA GLY A 111 -1.63 6.52 5.56
C GLY A 111 -0.64 5.43 5.15
N ARG A 112 -0.92 4.65 4.10
CA ARG A 112 -0.01 3.62 3.59
C ARG A 112 1.30 4.18 3.02
N PHE A 113 1.33 5.43 2.58
CA PHE A 113 2.56 6.03 2.04
C PHE A 113 3.59 6.29 3.13
N GLY A 114 3.19 6.49 4.39
CA GLY A 114 4.17 6.64 5.46
C GLY A 114 4.89 5.33 5.83
N ALA A 115 4.63 4.23 5.11
CA ALA A 115 5.47 3.04 5.14
C ALA A 115 6.93 3.31 4.72
N TYR A 116 7.23 4.38 3.96
CA TYR A 116 8.62 4.77 3.68
C TYR A 116 9.41 5.11 4.96
N LYS A 117 8.74 5.41 6.07
CA LYS A 117 9.40 5.65 7.37
C LYS A 117 9.97 4.39 7.99
N LEU A 118 9.51 3.22 7.54
CA LEU A 118 9.91 1.93 8.08
C LEU A 118 11.12 1.34 7.35
N GLY A 119 11.31 1.71 6.09
CA GLY A 119 12.40 1.21 5.25
C GLY A 119 12.49 1.96 3.93
N ASN A 120 13.66 1.90 3.30
CA ASN A 120 13.92 2.56 2.02
C ASN A 120 13.23 1.82 0.86
N THR A 121 13.03 0.50 0.98
CA THR A 121 12.38 -0.31 -0.05
C THR A 121 11.05 -0.81 0.49
N ILE A 122 10.04 -0.82 -0.36
CA ILE A 122 8.77 -1.47 -0.05
C ILE A 122 8.49 -2.49 -1.14
N GLU A 123 8.25 -3.73 -0.74
CA GLU A 123 7.78 -4.80 -1.61
C GLU A 123 6.40 -5.27 -1.17
N ILE A 124 5.51 -5.48 -2.13
CA ILE A 124 4.18 -6.02 -1.92
C ILE A 124 4.04 -7.25 -2.82
N VAL A 125 3.66 -8.35 -2.20
CA VAL A 125 3.25 -9.56 -2.89
C VAL A 125 1.80 -9.82 -2.52
N THR A 126 0.91 -9.82 -3.50
CA THR A 126 -0.55 -9.91 -3.27
C THR A 126 -1.23 -10.75 -4.34
N LYS A 127 -2.36 -11.39 -4.01
CA LYS A 127 -3.11 -12.21 -4.95
C LYS A 127 -4.57 -12.32 -4.52
N LYS A 128 -5.49 -11.93 -5.40
CA LYS A 128 -6.90 -12.26 -5.23
C LYS A 128 -7.13 -13.77 -5.24
N LYS A 129 -8.07 -14.23 -4.42
CA LYS A 129 -8.41 -15.66 -4.26
C LYS A 129 -8.63 -16.37 -5.59
N GLU A 130 -9.39 -15.75 -6.49
CA GLU A 130 -9.77 -16.29 -7.80
C GLU A 130 -8.71 -16.10 -8.89
N SER A 131 -7.67 -15.30 -8.63
CA SER A 131 -6.60 -15.04 -9.59
C SER A 131 -5.65 -16.24 -9.72
N LYS A 132 -5.14 -16.49 -10.92
CA LYS A 132 -4.12 -17.53 -11.16
C LYS A 132 -2.71 -17.06 -10.82
N ASN A 133 -2.47 -15.77 -11.00
CA ASN A 133 -1.18 -15.12 -10.81
C ASN A 133 -1.15 -14.33 -9.50
N GLU A 134 0.05 -14.10 -8.97
CA GLU A 134 0.32 -13.10 -7.93
C GLU A 134 0.77 -11.80 -8.59
N ILE A 135 0.56 -10.68 -7.91
CA ILE A 135 1.14 -9.39 -8.25
C ILE A 135 2.32 -9.15 -7.31
N TYR A 136 3.45 -8.80 -7.90
CA TYR A 136 4.60 -8.24 -7.22
C TYR A 136 4.66 -6.75 -7.51
N PHE A 137 4.83 -5.94 -6.48
CA PHE A 137 5.06 -4.51 -6.56
C PHE A 137 6.30 -4.19 -5.74
N LYS A 138 7.18 -3.35 -6.26
CA LYS A 138 8.35 -2.85 -5.56
C LYS A 138 8.56 -1.37 -5.85
N ILE A 139 8.85 -0.62 -4.80
CA ILE A 139 9.24 0.78 -4.87
C ILE A 139 10.46 1.03 -3.99
N ASP A 140 11.42 1.78 -4.51
CA ASP A 140 12.61 2.21 -3.79
C ASP A 140 12.53 3.73 -3.55
N TRP A 141 12.47 4.10 -2.29
CA TRP A 141 12.36 5.46 -1.80
C TRP A 141 13.72 6.11 -1.51
N SER A 142 14.84 5.39 -1.64
CA SER A 142 16.18 5.90 -1.36
C SER A 142 16.50 7.21 -2.10
N ASN A 143 15.96 7.38 -3.31
CA ASN A 143 16.25 8.52 -4.18
C ASN A 143 15.09 9.53 -4.29
N LEU A 144 14.08 9.47 -3.41
CA LEU A 144 12.91 10.36 -3.46
C LEU A 144 13.26 11.86 -3.45
N ILE A 145 14.39 12.21 -2.80
CA ILE A 145 14.88 13.58 -2.69
C ILE A 145 15.32 14.14 -4.06
N ASP A 146 15.84 13.28 -4.92
CA ASP A 146 16.34 13.64 -6.25
C ASP A 146 15.24 13.67 -7.31
N ILE A 147 14.08 13.10 -7.00
CA ILE A 147 12.93 13.05 -7.90
C ILE A 147 12.18 14.39 -7.85
N ASN A 148 11.96 14.97 -9.04
CA ASN A 148 11.30 16.26 -9.15
C ASN A 148 9.79 16.16 -8.98
N TYR A 149 9.11 15.32 -9.77
CA TYR A 149 7.65 15.22 -9.76
C TYR A 149 7.20 13.85 -9.27
N LEU A 150 6.01 13.82 -8.67
CA LEU A 150 5.42 12.57 -8.18
C LEU A 150 5.28 11.51 -9.27
N ALA A 151 4.97 11.95 -10.49
CA ALA A 151 4.83 11.08 -11.66
C ALA A 151 6.15 10.48 -12.16
N ASP A 152 7.30 10.99 -11.69
CA ASP A 152 8.63 10.51 -12.09
C ASP A 152 9.12 9.35 -11.19
N ILE A 153 8.33 8.96 -10.17
CA ILE A 153 8.68 7.86 -9.27
C ILE A 153 8.57 6.54 -10.03
N SER A 154 9.69 5.81 -10.09
CA SER A 154 9.75 4.49 -10.71
C SER A 154 9.23 3.43 -9.76
N VAL A 155 8.36 2.57 -10.28
CA VAL A 155 7.77 1.43 -9.57
C VAL A 155 7.91 0.21 -10.46
N GLU A 156 8.35 -0.90 -9.89
CA GLU A 156 8.33 -2.20 -10.54
C GLU A 156 7.02 -2.91 -10.19
N VAL A 157 6.24 -3.30 -11.20
CA VAL A 157 5.02 -4.10 -11.02
C VAL A 157 5.04 -5.28 -12.00
N GLU A 158 4.85 -6.48 -11.48
CA GLU A 158 4.88 -7.73 -12.25
C GLU A 158 3.69 -8.62 -11.87
N GLU A 159 2.85 -8.98 -12.84
CA GLU A 159 1.91 -10.09 -12.68
C GLU A 159 2.60 -11.40 -13.09
N ARG A 160 2.73 -12.33 -12.15
CA ARG A 160 3.55 -13.56 -12.34
C ARG A 160 2.91 -14.80 -11.75
N LYS A 161 3.41 -15.97 -12.17
CA LYS A 161 3.03 -17.24 -11.53
C LYS A 161 3.39 -17.18 -10.04
N PRO A 162 2.54 -17.74 -9.16
CA PRO A 162 2.77 -17.67 -7.73
C PRO A 162 4.13 -18.22 -7.31
N LYS A 163 4.90 -17.43 -6.56
CA LYS A 163 6.14 -17.83 -5.90
C LYS A 163 5.95 -17.84 -4.38
N TYR A 164 5.31 -16.82 -3.83
CA TYR A 164 5.09 -16.67 -2.39
C TYR A 164 3.83 -17.40 -1.90
N PHE A 165 2.81 -17.49 -2.76
CA PHE A 165 1.54 -18.15 -2.41
C PHE A 165 1.57 -19.67 -2.57
N LEU A 166 2.69 -20.26 -2.96
CA LEU A 166 2.88 -21.72 -2.95
C LEU A 166 2.92 -22.29 -1.52
N ILE A 167 3.11 -21.45 -0.50
CA ILE A 167 3.33 -21.83 0.92
C ILE A 167 2.24 -21.27 1.86
N LYS A 168 1.05 -20.85 1.36
CA LYS A 168 -0.05 -20.25 2.13
C LYS A 168 0.25 -18.89 2.82
N ILE A 169 0.94 -17.98 2.14
CA ILE A 169 0.96 -16.55 2.52
C ILE A 169 0.05 -15.81 1.55
N LYS A 170 -0.79 -14.87 2.02
CA LYS A 170 -1.86 -14.26 1.21
C LYS A 170 -1.67 -12.77 0.88
N VAL A 171 -0.89 -12.04 1.68
CA VAL A 171 -0.30 -10.74 1.36
C VAL A 171 1.02 -10.70 2.12
N ALA A 172 2.10 -10.25 1.49
CA ALA A 172 3.33 -9.92 2.21
C ALA A 172 3.74 -8.51 1.81
N LEU A 173 3.70 -7.60 2.78
CA LEU A 173 4.39 -6.32 2.69
C LEU A 173 5.74 -6.49 3.37
N VAL A 174 6.81 -6.47 2.58
CA VAL A 174 8.19 -6.49 3.07
C VAL A 174 8.71 -5.07 3.01
N LEU A 175 9.08 -4.53 4.17
CA LEU A 175 9.65 -3.19 4.37
C LEU A 175 11.09 -3.28 4.85
#